data_AF-A0A7S4T9Y8-F1
#
_entry.id   AF-A0A7S4T9Y8-F1
#
_cell.length_a   1.000
_cell.length_b   1.000
_cell.length_c   1.000
_cell.angle_alpha   90.00
_cell.angle_beta   90.00
_cell.angle_gamma   90.00
#
_symmetry.space_group_name_H-M   'P 1'
#
loop_
_entity.id
_entity.type
_entity.pdbx_description
1 polymer ?
#
loop_
_entity_poly.entity_id
_entity_poly.type
_entity_poly.pdbx_seq_one_letter_code
_entity_poly.pdbx_strand_id
1 'polypeptide(L)'
;MRADSDDSFLLAAAEADRRHRSSPLPDRPGEIVAGARVRVLPGRQFPTFAAGDVGTAVHVDREARTCDVLFDGHSSRPVPVAIRHLAVDDSSRDASNFRARHPTASVEQNEAASPFDLLARDIASGTPSPLRPLASSGAWEETDGVEGRVSLLGERMSIFQRALAALEVRVAACEASAAHPGQRGGGGDGSASPRLLGGRLAASRVAALEGAHRAEAAELRRSLEDALALRREQEQQQRRQEASARGLEQRLCEADERAASLRELAQELDSGVGRLGGALDGQAERLRCLELSLSSAGASLEAQEGRARGVEAAVSAAGAGLARLGGLLEGHEQRAAELDQTLGLVGREAEVRFQQQQRIHAAERRAESRQHRQQQQQHCTP
;
A
#
# COMPACT_ATOMS: atom_id res chain seq x y z
N MET A 1 14.96 -22.50 56.89
CA MET A 1 14.66 -23.71 56.09
C MET A 1 13.58 -23.28 55.10
N ARG A 2 13.83 -22.80 53.87
CA ARG A 2 14.70 -23.21 52.73
C ARG A 2 14.39 -24.61 52.19
N ALA A 3 13.40 -24.67 51.31
CA ALA A 3 13.07 -25.64 50.27
C ALA A 3 11.69 -25.17 49.71
N ASP A 4 11.37 -25.02 48.43
CA ASP A 4 12.04 -25.38 47.19
C ASP A 4 11.62 -24.40 46.08
N SER A 5 12.63 -23.96 45.34
CA SER A 5 12.54 -23.27 44.06
C SER A 5 12.87 -24.31 43.00
N ASP A 6 11.97 -24.72 42.09
CA ASP A 6 12.37 -25.54 40.93
C ASP A 6 11.39 -25.58 39.73
N ASP A 7 10.45 -24.65 39.58
CA ASP A 7 9.54 -24.62 38.41
C ASP A 7 9.89 -23.55 37.35
N SER A 8 11.09 -22.97 37.39
CA SER A 8 11.51 -21.90 36.47
C SER A 8 12.26 -22.37 35.22
N PHE A 9 12.52 -23.67 35.05
CA PHE A 9 13.37 -24.16 33.94
C PHE A 9 12.63 -24.71 32.71
N LEU A 10 11.30 -24.89 32.74
CA LEU A 10 10.55 -25.44 31.60
C LEU A 10 9.86 -24.41 30.69
N LEU A 11 9.85 -23.13 31.05
CA LEU A 11 9.31 -22.07 30.19
C LEU A 11 10.35 -21.48 29.20
N ALA A 12 11.64 -21.79 29.36
CA ALA A 12 12.70 -21.25 28.49
C ALA A 12 12.88 -22.00 27.14
N ALA A 13 12.27 -23.17 26.97
CA ALA A 13 12.43 -23.97 25.74
C ALA A 13 11.36 -23.70 24.67
N ALA A 14 10.21 -23.12 25.03
CA ALA A 14 9.13 -22.80 24.08
C ALA A 14 9.29 -21.40 23.42
N GLU A 15 10.25 -20.61 23.87
CA GLU A 15 10.51 -19.25 23.36
C GLU A 15 11.62 -19.17 22.29
N ALA A 16 12.31 -20.29 22.02
CA ALA A 16 13.37 -20.34 21.01
C ALA A 16 12.85 -20.45 19.57
N ASP A 17 11.60 -20.85 19.34
CA ASP A 17 11.07 -21.16 18.00
C ASP A 17 10.28 -20.00 17.34
N ARG A 18 10.06 -18.89 18.07
CA ARG A 18 9.33 -17.71 17.55
C ARG A 18 10.23 -16.64 16.92
N ARG A 19 11.55 -16.85 16.87
CA ARG A 19 12.52 -15.88 16.30
C ARG A 19 12.79 -16.05 14.80
N HIS A 20 12.06 -16.92 14.10
CA HIS A 20 12.10 -17.04 12.64
C HIS A 20 10.90 -16.39 11.92
N ARG A 21 10.14 -15.52 12.59
CA ARG A 21 9.38 -14.49 11.85
C ARG A 21 10.36 -13.45 11.33
N SER A 22 10.89 -13.77 10.16
CA SER A 22 11.61 -12.92 9.24
C SER A 22 10.96 -11.54 9.17
N SER A 23 11.57 -10.59 9.88
CA SER A 23 11.50 -9.18 9.49
C SER A 23 11.84 -9.07 7.99
N PRO A 24 11.09 -8.32 7.19
CA PRO A 24 11.40 -8.11 5.78
C PRO A 24 12.60 -7.16 5.70
N LEU A 25 13.80 -7.72 5.90
CA LEU A 25 15.03 -7.06 5.47
C LEU A 25 14.89 -6.80 3.96
N PRO A 26 15.30 -5.63 3.47
CA PRO A 26 15.18 -5.30 2.06
C PRO A 26 15.87 -6.39 1.25
N ASP A 27 15.06 -7.09 0.44
CA ASP A 27 15.45 -8.17 -0.45
C ASP A 27 16.75 -7.79 -1.15
N ARG A 28 17.75 -8.67 -1.10
CA ARG A 28 18.93 -8.49 -1.94
C ARG A 28 18.44 -8.31 -3.37
N PRO A 29 18.88 -7.28 -4.11
CA PRO A 29 18.45 -7.05 -5.48
C PRO A 29 18.78 -8.30 -6.30
N GLY A 30 17.75 -9.06 -6.68
CA GLY A 30 17.85 -10.32 -7.41
C GLY A 30 17.40 -11.58 -6.66
N GLU A 31 16.88 -11.48 -5.43
CA GLU A 31 16.29 -12.65 -4.77
C GLU A 31 14.94 -13.03 -5.40
N ILE A 32 14.81 -14.29 -5.84
CA ILE A 32 13.58 -14.83 -6.40
C ILE A 32 12.68 -15.28 -5.24
N VAL A 33 11.53 -14.64 -5.11
CA VAL A 33 10.48 -14.97 -4.14
C VAL A 33 9.24 -15.52 -4.84
N ALA A 34 8.38 -16.25 -4.13
CA ALA A 34 7.10 -16.67 -4.68
C ALA A 34 6.26 -15.43 -5.07
N GLY A 35 5.67 -15.46 -6.26
CA GLY A 35 4.99 -14.34 -6.91
C GLY A 35 5.91 -13.47 -7.78
N ALA A 36 7.23 -13.62 -7.72
CA ALA A 36 8.14 -12.86 -8.57
C ALA A 36 8.00 -13.29 -10.04
N ARG A 37 8.04 -12.30 -10.94
CA ARG A 37 8.15 -12.55 -12.37
C ARG A 37 9.60 -12.88 -12.70
N VAL A 38 9.82 -13.99 -13.38
CA VAL A 38 11.15 -14.53 -13.68
C VAL A 38 11.27 -14.82 -15.17
N ARG A 39 12.50 -14.70 -15.68
CA ARG A 39 12.86 -15.00 -17.07
C ARG A 39 13.94 -16.07 -17.10
N VAL A 40 13.84 -17.01 -18.02
CA VAL A 40 14.84 -18.06 -18.23
C VAL A 40 16.09 -17.46 -18.87
N LEU A 41 17.24 -17.64 -18.22
CA LEU A 41 18.53 -17.18 -18.71
C LEU A 41 18.97 -17.95 -19.98
N PRO A 42 19.71 -17.32 -20.90
CA PRO A 42 20.28 -18.00 -22.05
C PRO A 42 21.34 -19.04 -21.66
N GLY A 43 21.45 -20.11 -22.44
CA GLY A 43 22.55 -21.09 -22.33
C GLY A 43 22.15 -22.54 -22.06
N ARG A 44 20.86 -22.86 -21.94
CA ARG A 44 20.36 -24.25 -21.89
C ARG A 44 19.09 -24.42 -22.70
N GLN A 45 18.93 -25.61 -23.27
CA GLN A 45 17.70 -26.03 -23.95
C GLN A 45 16.93 -26.93 -23.00
N PHE A 46 15.67 -26.59 -22.73
CA PHE A 46 14.75 -27.42 -21.99
C PHE A 46 13.65 -27.91 -22.94
N PRO A 47 13.08 -29.11 -22.74
CA PRO A 47 12.07 -29.65 -23.67
C PRO A 47 10.76 -28.86 -23.69
N THR A 48 10.43 -28.18 -22.58
CA THR A 48 9.11 -27.58 -22.34
C THR A 48 9.09 -26.06 -22.31
N PHE A 49 10.27 -25.42 -22.30
CA PHE A 49 10.42 -23.96 -22.29
C PHE A 49 11.78 -23.57 -22.87
N ALA A 50 11.89 -22.37 -23.42
CA ALA A 50 13.08 -21.85 -24.07
C ALA A 50 13.76 -20.74 -23.25
N ALA A 51 15.02 -20.44 -23.61
CA ALA A 51 15.71 -19.27 -23.08
C ALA A 51 14.95 -17.99 -23.49
N GLY A 52 14.74 -17.10 -22.53
CA GLY A 52 13.96 -15.87 -22.70
C GLY A 52 12.49 -16.00 -22.32
N ASP A 53 11.97 -17.21 -22.09
CA ASP A 53 10.60 -17.40 -21.63
C ASP A 53 10.41 -16.75 -20.25
N VAL A 54 9.24 -16.13 -20.08
CA VAL A 54 8.86 -15.40 -18.86
C VAL A 54 7.76 -16.17 -18.14
N GLY A 55 7.80 -16.19 -16.82
CA GLY A 55 6.78 -16.83 -16.00
C GLY A 55 6.71 -16.24 -14.60
N THR A 56 5.78 -16.77 -13.80
CA THR A 56 5.62 -16.40 -12.39
C THR A 56 6.11 -17.54 -11.49
N ALA A 57 6.99 -17.24 -10.55
CA ALA A 57 7.42 -18.19 -9.52
C ALA A 57 6.24 -18.52 -8.58
N VAL A 58 5.76 -19.75 -8.57
CA VAL A 58 4.64 -20.17 -7.70
C VAL A 58 5.16 -20.66 -6.35
N HIS A 59 6.25 -21.43 -6.37
CA HIS A 59 6.88 -21.99 -5.17
C HIS A 59 8.40 -21.90 -5.30
N VAL A 60 9.09 -21.59 -4.20
CA VAL A 60 10.56 -21.47 -4.16
C VAL A 60 11.08 -22.35 -3.04
N ASP A 61 11.81 -23.40 -3.41
CA ASP A 61 12.54 -24.25 -2.49
C ASP A 61 14.01 -23.80 -2.45
N ARG A 62 14.36 -23.08 -1.38
CA ARG A 62 15.71 -22.53 -1.18
C ARG A 62 16.73 -23.62 -0.84
N GLU A 63 16.31 -24.73 -0.23
CA GLU A 63 17.18 -25.83 0.16
C GLU A 63 17.60 -26.63 -1.08
N ALA A 64 16.63 -26.98 -1.93
CA ALA A 64 16.88 -27.68 -3.20
C ALA A 64 17.41 -26.77 -4.32
N ARG A 65 17.37 -25.44 -4.13
CA ARG A 65 17.68 -24.42 -5.15
C ARG A 65 16.85 -24.58 -6.43
N THR A 66 15.58 -24.91 -6.26
CA THR A 66 14.59 -25.09 -7.31
C THR A 66 13.39 -24.17 -7.09
N CYS A 67 12.73 -23.79 -8.18
CA CYS A 67 11.57 -22.94 -8.18
C CYS A 67 10.55 -23.50 -9.17
N ASP A 68 9.31 -23.66 -8.74
CA ASP A 68 8.21 -24.01 -9.63
C ASP A 68 7.71 -22.76 -10.33
N VAL A 69 7.90 -22.69 -11.65
CA VAL A 69 7.55 -21.53 -12.47
C VAL A 69 6.36 -21.86 -13.36
N LEU A 70 5.36 -21.00 -13.36
CA LEU A 70 4.26 -21.04 -14.32
C LEU A 70 4.59 -20.08 -15.47
N PHE A 71 4.96 -20.63 -16.63
CA PHE A 71 5.37 -19.85 -17.81
C PHE A 71 4.18 -19.25 -18.57
N ASP A 72 4.35 -18.00 -19.01
CA ASP A 72 3.36 -17.28 -19.81
C ASP A 72 3.17 -18.01 -21.16
N GLY A 73 1.94 -18.41 -21.47
CA GLY A 73 1.59 -19.05 -22.75
C GLY A 73 1.89 -20.56 -22.86
N HIS A 74 2.46 -21.19 -21.83
CA HIS A 74 2.66 -22.65 -21.78
C HIS A 74 1.63 -23.31 -20.85
N SER A 75 1.59 -24.66 -20.86
CA SER A 75 0.63 -25.49 -20.13
C SER A 75 0.38 -25.05 -18.68
N SER A 76 -0.85 -25.20 -18.19
CA SER A 76 -1.33 -24.74 -16.87
C SER A 76 -0.67 -25.39 -15.64
N ARG A 77 0.39 -26.18 -15.81
CA ARG A 77 1.09 -26.86 -14.72
C ARG A 77 2.42 -26.15 -14.45
N PRO A 78 2.74 -25.81 -13.19
CA PRO A 78 4.05 -25.30 -12.81
C PRO A 78 5.16 -26.27 -13.21
N VAL A 79 6.29 -25.73 -13.69
CA VAL A 79 7.46 -26.49 -14.12
C VAL A 79 8.61 -26.22 -13.14
N PRO A 80 9.25 -27.25 -12.57
CA PRO A 80 10.40 -27.05 -11.68
C PRO A 80 11.63 -26.62 -12.47
N VAL A 81 12.20 -25.46 -12.11
CA VAL A 81 13.38 -24.88 -12.74
C VAL A 81 14.41 -24.54 -11.66
N ALA A 82 15.70 -24.82 -11.91
CA ALA A 82 16.74 -24.46 -10.96
C ALA A 82 16.91 -22.93 -10.90
N ILE A 83 17.01 -22.37 -9.69
CA ILE A 83 17.08 -20.91 -9.45
C ILE A 83 18.22 -20.24 -10.25
N ARG A 84 19.35 -20.93 -10.43
CA ARG A 84 20.51 -20.46 -11.23
C ARG A 84 20.23 -20.25 -12.73
N HIS A 85 19.08 -20.71 -13.24
CA HIS A 85 18.67 -20.54 -14.63
C HIS A 85 17.57 -19.49 -14.78
N LEU A 86 17.22 -18.81 -13.70
CA LEU A 86 16.21 -17.78 -13.67
C LEU A 86 16.86 -16.44 -13.30
N ALA A 87 16.35 -15.37 -13.89
CA ALA A 87 16.60 -14.01 -13.44
C ALA A 87 15.25 -13.34 -13.15
N VAL A 88 15.20 -12.45 -12.15
CA VAL A 88 14.00 -11.64 -11.91
C VAL A 88 13.78 -10.74 -13.13
N ASP A 89 12.57 -10.74 -13.68
CA ASP A 89 12.22 -9.90 -14.83
C ASP A 89 11.79 -8.51 -14.32
N ASP A 90 12.73 -7.57 -14.33
CA ASP A 90 12.48 -6.19 -13.87
C ASP A 90 11.47 -5.43 -14.75
N SER A 91 11.17 -5.91 -15.96
CA SER A 91 10.21 -5.25 -16.86
C SER A 91 8.79 -5.16 -16.28
N SER A 92 8.41 -6.06 -15.34
CA SER A 92 7.12 -5.95 -14.65
C SER A 92 7.10 -4.88 -13.56
N ARG A 93 8.24 -4.57 -12.93
CA ARG A 93 8.33 -3.50 -11.92
C ARG A 93 8.09 -2.13 -12.55
N ASP A 94 8.60 -1.95 -13.76
CA ASP A 94 8.39 -0.72 -14.52
C ASP A 94 6.93 -0.56 -14.97
N ALA A 95 6.25 -1.64 -15.34
CA ALA A 95 4.82 -1.59 -15.71
C ALA A 95 3.91 -1.24 -14.50
N SER A 96 4.22 -1.74 -13.29
CA SER A 96 3.48 -1.35 -12.08
C SER A 96 3.80 0.07 -11.61
N ASN A 97 5.04 0.52 -11.76
CA ASN A 97 5.44 1.88 -11.41
C ASN A 97 4.93 2.93 -12.42
N PHE A 98 4.75 2.56 -13.69
CA PHE A 98 4.20 3.44 -14.71
C PHE A 98 2.72 3.77 -14.44
N ARG A 99 1.96 2.83 -13.86
CA ARG A 99 0.56 3.07 -13.48
C ARG A 99 0.38 3.97 -12.25
N ALA A 100 1.43 4.14 -11.45
CA ALA A 100 1.46 5.05 -10.30
C ALA A 100 2.03 6.45 -10.65
N ARG A 101 2.51 6.66 -11.88
CA ARG A 101 3.11 7.92 -12.34
C ARG A 101 2.60 8.30 -13.73
N HIS A 102 1.30 8.55 -13.86
CA HIS A 102 0.83 9.41 -14.94
C HIS A 102 1.00 10.88 -14.51
N PRO A 103 1.82 11.69 -15.22
CA PRO A 103 1.75 13.14 -15.09
C PRO A 103 0.42 13.59 -15.71
N THR A 104 -0.41 14.26 -14.92
CA THR A 104 -1.58 15.00 -15.40
C THR A 104 -1.10 16.18 -16.25
N ALA A 105 -0.80 15.92 -17.52
CA ALA A 105 -0.57 16.94 -18.52
C ALA A 105 -1.85 17.13 -19.34
N SER A 106 -2.57 18.21 -19.02
CA SER A 106 -3.27 19.11 -19.94
C SER A 106 -4.07 18.46 -21.08
N VAL A 107 -5.33 18.12 -20.80
CA VAL A 107 -6.39 18.09 -21.83
C VAL A 107 -7.31 19.27 -21.55
N GLU A 108 -7.16 20.32 -22.36
CA GLU A 108 -8.12 21.40 -22.47
C GLU A 108 -9.43 20.89 -23.09
N GLN A 109 -10.53 21.28 -22.46
CA GLN A 109 -11.87 21.47 -23.04
C GLN A 109 -12.53 20.27 -23.72
N ASN A 110 -13.24 19.47 -22.92
CA ASN A 110 -14.54 18.94 -23.36
C ASN A 110 -15.47 18.74 -22.15
N GLU A 111 -16.47 19.60 -22.04
CA GLU A 111 -17.62 19.44 -21.15
C GLU A 111 -18.44 18.24 -21.61
N ALA A 112 -18.21 17.06 -21.04
CA ALA A 112 -19.15 15.96 -21.13
C ALA A 112 -19.03 15.05 -19.91
N ALA A 113 -20.07 15.12 -19.06
CA ALA A 113 -20.51 14.11 -18.10
C ALA A 113 -19.46 13.47 -17.18
N SER A 114 -19.54 13.86 -15.90
CA SER A 114 -18.88 13.22 -14.76
C SER A 114 -19.09 11.69 -14.75
N PRO A 115 -18.02 10.88 -14.66
CA PRO A 115 -18.11 9.42 -14.48
C PRO A 115 -18.70 9.00 -13.13
N PHE A 116 -18.89 9.94 -12.20
CA PHE A 116 -19.45 9.67 -10.87
C PHE A 116 -20.98 9.74 -10.80
N ASP A 117 -21.67 10.20 -11.85
CA ASP A 117 -23.14 10.24 -11.90
C ASP A 117 -23.79 8.89 -12.30
N LEU A 118 -22.99 7.85 -12.57
CA LEU A 118 -23.48 6.52 -12.93
C LEU A 118 -23.69 5.57 -11.74
N LEU A 119 -23.28 5.94 -10.52
CA LEU A 119 -23.55 5.12 -9.33
C LEU A 119 -24.83 5.52 -8.57
N ALA A 120 -25.45 6.64 -8.91
CA ALA A 120 -26.69 7.11 -8.26
C ALA A 120 -27.97 6.63 -8.97
N ARG A 121 -27.88 5.91 -10.10
CA ARG A 121 -29.04 5.49 -10.90
C ARG A 121 -29.52 4.05 -10.66
N ASP A 122 -28.77 3.24 -9.90
CA ASP A 122 -29.12 1.84 -9.64
C ASP A 122 -30.04 1.62 -8.42
N ILE A 123 -30.49 2.67 -7.72
CA ILE A 123 -31.44 2.55 -6.60
C ILE A 123 -32.91 2.68 -7.07
N ALA A 124 -33.17 3.07 -8.32
CA ALA A 124 -34.54 3.33 -8.81
C ALA A 124 -35.10 2.26 -9.77
N SER A 125 -34.35 1.21 -10.12
CA SER A 125 -34.90 0.08 -10.88
C SER A 125 -34.98 -1.16 -10.01
N GLY A 126 -36.19 -1.41 -9.51
CA GLY A 126 -36.55 -2.60 -8.74
C GLY A 126 -36.48 -3.88 -9.58
N THR A 127 -35.28 -4.29 -9.96
CA THR A 127 -35.01 -5.63 -10.49
C THR A 127 -34.12 -6.37 -9.49
N PRO A 128 -34.63 -7.39 -8.77
CA PRO A 128 -33.81 -8.22 -7.91
C PRO A 128 -32.87 -9.04 -8.81
N SER A 129 -31.61 -8.61 -8.91
CA SER A 129 -30.57 -9.47 -9.45
C SER A 129 -30.41 -10.68 -8.53
N PRO A 130 -30.39 -11.92 -9.08
CA PRO A 130 -30.28 -13.13 -8.29
C PRO A 130 -28.86 -13.18 -7.71
N LEU A 131 -28.78 -12.90 -6.41
CA LEU A 131 -27.60 -13.22 -5.63
C LEU A 131 -27.33 -14.71 -5.81
N ARG A 132 -26.21 -15.01 -6.47
CA ARG A 132 -25.54 -16.30 -6.39
C ARG A 132 -25.39 -16.64 -4.90
N PRO A 133 -25.98 -17.74 -4.41
CA PRO A 133 -25.65 -18.22 -3.08
C PRO A 133 -24.18 -18.65 -3.15
N LEU A 134 -23.31 -17.89 -2.51
CA LEU A 134 -22.06 -18.44 -2.03
C LEU A 134 -22.45 -19.67 -1.22
N ALA A 135 -22.07 -20.83 -1.75
CA ALA A 135 -22.26 -22.12 -1.12
C ALA A 135 -21.81 -22.02 0.33
N SER A 136 -22.78 -21.88 1.22
CA SER A 136 -22.61 -22.11 2.63
C SER A 136 -22.22 -23.57 2.76
N SER A 137 -20.94 -23.78 3.02
CA SER A 137 -20.35 -25.02 3.47
C SER A 137 -21.34 -25.79 4.32
N GLY A 138 -21.93 -26.85 3.74
CA GLY A 138 -22.84 -27.75 4.41
C GLY A 138 -22.11 -28.47 5.52
N ALA A 139 -22.50 -28.22 6.77
CA ALA A 139 -21.97 -28.92 7.92
C ALA A 139 -22.79 -28.71 9.20
N TRP A 140 -24.12 -28.49 9.16
CA TRP A 140 -24.90 -28.37 10.41
C TRP A 140 -26.32 -28.96 10.41
N GLU A 141 -26.82 -29.54 9.31
CA GLU A 141 -28.11 -30.27 9.31
C GLU A 141 -27.98 -31.70 9.89
N GLU A 142 -27.25 -31.86 11.00
CA GLU A 142 -27.15 -33.12 11.74
C GLU A 142 -27.65 -32.98 13.20
N THR A 143 -28.43 -31.93 13.50
CA THR A 143 -29.07 -31.76 14.81
C THR A 143 -30.47 -32.37 14.89
N ASP A 144 -31.12 -32.68 13.76
CA ASP A 144 -32.45 -33.35 13.72
C ASP A 144 -32.42 -34.79 14.25
N GLY A 145 -31.23 -35.35 14.49
CA GLY A 145 -31.09 -36.71 15.00
C GLY A 145 -31.30 -36.88 16.51
N VAL A 146 -31.10 -35.84 17.33
CA VAL A 146 -31.15 -36.01 18.81
C VAL A 146 -32.57 -35.84 19.34
N GLU A 147 -33.31 -34.84 18.87
CA GLU A 147 -34.68 -34.58 19.30
C GLU A 147 -35.65 -35.70 18.85
N GLY A 148 -35.43 -36.24 17.64
CA GLY A 148 -36.14 -37.44 17.16
C GLY A 148 -35.84 -38.69 17.99
N ARG A 149 -34.60 -38.88 18.45
CA ARG A 149 -34.20 -40.01 19.31
C ARG A 149 -34.79 -39.90 20.72
N VAL A 150 -34.85 -38.70 21.30
CA VAL A 150 -35.48 -38.46 22.61
C VAL A 150 -36.99 -38.70 22.54
N SER A 151 -37.64 -38.24 21.47
CA SER A 151 -39.08 -38.46 21.23
C SER A 151 -39.39 -39.96 21.11
N LEU A 152 -38.60 -40.71 20.34
CA LEU A 152 -38.73 -42.17 20.20
C LEU A 152 -38.52 -42.91 21.54
N LEU A 153 -37.57 -42.46 22.37
CA LEU A 153 -37.35 -43.04 23.70
C LEU A 153 -38.54 -42.79 24.63
N GLY A 154 -39.12 -41.58 24.59
CA GLY A 154 -40.32 -41.22 25.34
C GLY A 154 -41.52 -42.08 24.95
N GLU A 155 -41.72 -42.30 23.64
CA GLU A 155 -42.75 -43.22 23.14
C GLU A 155 -42.54 -44.65 23.64
N ARG A 156 -41.31 -45.19 23.56
CA ARG A 156 -40.99 -46.54 24.08
C ARG A 156 -41.23 -46.65 25.58
N MET A 157 -40.84 -45.64 26.37
CA MET A 157 -41.12 -45.64 27.82
C MET A 157 -42.62 -45.64 28.11
N SER A 158 -43.43 -44.91 27.34
CA SER A 158 -44.89 -44.92 27.48
C SER A 158 -45.52 -46.29 27.18
N ILE A 159 -44.92 -47.04 26.25
CA ILE A 159 -45.36 -48.40 25.90
C ILE A 159 -45.02 -49.37 27.04
N PHE A 160 -43.80 -49.28 27.59
CA PHE A 160 -43.40 -50.10 28.73
C PHE A 160 -44.26 -49.83 29.98
N GLN A 161 -44.58 -48.57 30.28
CA GLN A 161 -45.47 -48.23 31.40
C GLN A 161 -46.87 -48.84 31.23
N ARG A 162 -47.43 -48.82 30.02
CA ARG A 162 -48.72 -49.46 29.72
C ARG A 162 -48.66 -50.99 29.85
N ALA A 163 -47.58 -51.62 29.42
CA ALA A 163 -47.39 -53.06 29.55
C ALA A 163 -47.28 -53.50 31.01
N LEU A 164 -46.55 -52.74 31.84
CA LEU A 164 -46.45 -52.99 33.29
C LEU A 164 -47.82 -52.87 33.97
N ALA A 165 -48.58 -51.81 33.69
CA ALA A 165 -49.94 -51.65 34.24
C ALA A 165 -50.86 -52.82 33.82
N ALA A 166 -50.74 -53.32 32.59
CA ALA A 166 -51.52 -54.47 32.13
C ALA A 166 -51.13 -55.78 32.85
N LEU A 167 -49.84 -55.98 33.16
CA LEU A 167 -49.38 -57.12 33.94
C LEU A 167 -49.87 -57.05 35.39
N GLU A 168 -49.84 -55.87 36.02
CA GLU A 168 -50.38 -55.66 37.37
C GLU A 168 -51.86 -56.06 37.45
N VAL A 169 -52.67 -55.66 36.47
CA VAL A 169 -54.09 -56.06 36.38
C VAL A 169 -54.26 -57.58 36.25
N ARG A 170 -53.41 -58.25 35.45
CA ARG A 170 -53.45 -59.70 35.28
C ARG A 170 -53.05 -60.46 36.55
N VAL A 171 -52.03 -59.97 37.26
CA VAL A 171 -51.61 -60.54 38.55
C VAL A 171 -52.73 -60.40 39.57
N ALA A 172 -53.32 -59.20 39.70
CA ALA A 172 -54.46 -58.97 40.59
C ALA A 172 -55.67 -59.89 40.27
N ALA A 173 -55.96 -60.13 38.98
CA ALA A 173 -57.02 -61.06 38.57
C ALA A 173 -56.69 -62.53 38.91
N CYS A 174 -55.43 -62.95 38.77
CA CYS A 174 -54.97 -64.27 39.18
C CYS A 174 -55.02 -64.45 40.70
N GLU A 175 -54.64 -63.44 41.48
CA GLU A 175 -54.73 -63.43 42.93
C GLU A 175 -56.19 -63.50 43.41
N ALA A 176 -57.10 -62.73 42.79
CA ALA A 176 -58.53 -62.80 43.07
C ALA A 176 -59.13 -64.19 42.77
N SER A 177 -58.68 -64.82 41.69
CA SER A 177 -59.11 -66.19 41.32
C SER A 177 -58.56 -67.25 42.29
N ALA A 178 -57.35 -67.05 42.81
CA ALA A 178 -56.74 -67.91 43.83
C ALA A 178 -57.38 -67.73 45.22
N ALA A 179 -57.85 -66.52 45.53
CA ALA A 179 -58.55 -66.17 46.77
C ALA A 179 -60.00 -66.69 46.85
N HIS A 180 -60.51 -67.37 45.83
CA HIS A 180 -61.77 -68.12 45.88
C HIS A 180 -61.55 -69.65 45.92
N PRO A 181 -60.93 -70.21 46.97
CA PRO A 181 -60.86 -71.65 47.14
C PRO A 181 -62.24 -72.18 47.59
N GLY A 182 -63.08 -72.51 46.61
CA GLY A 182 -64.08 -73.57 46.78
C GLY A 182 -65.28 -73.22 47.67
N GLN A 183 -66.25 -72.52 47.12
CA GLN A 183 -67.65 -72.77 47.44
C GLN A 183 -68.18 -73.86 46.49
N ARG A 184 -67.72 -75.10 46.67
CA ARG A 184 -68.37 -76.28 46.07
C ARG A 184 -68.95 -77.12 47.19
N GLY A 185 -70.27 -77.01 47.30
CA GLY A 185 -71.09 -77.80 48.19
C GLY A 185 -70.93 -79.29 47.92
N GLY A 186 -70.85 -80.03 49.03
CA GLY A 186 -71.83 -81.04 49.37
C GLY A 186 -72.02 -82.24 48.43
N GLY A 187 -71.59 -83.40 48.91
CA GLY A 187 -72.34 -84.64 48.81
C GLY A 187 -71.96 -85.56 47.65
N GLY A 188 -71.29 -86.67 47.96
CA GLY A 188 -71.08 -87.77 47.03
C GLY A 188 -69.91 -88.64 47.43
N ASP A 189 -70.17 -89.56 48.36
CA ASP A 189 -69.24 -90.61 48.77
C ASP A 189 -68.75 -91.45 47.58
N GLY A 190 -67.50 -91.90 47.69
CA GLY A 190 -67.05 -93.10 47.03
C GLY A 190 -66.03 -92.92 45.90
N SER A 191 -64.79 -93.24 46.24
CA SER A 191 -63.69 -93.67 45.37
C SER A 191 -62.70 -92.59 44.84
N ALA A 192 -61.49 -92.70 45.41
CA ALA A 192 -60.19 -92.47 44.78
C ALA A 192 -59.91 -91.12 44.08
N SER A 193 -59.69 -90.10 44.91
CA SER A 193 -58.69 -89.04 44.82
C SER A 193 -57.97 -88.76 43.48
N PRO A 194 -58.40 -87.72 42.74
CA PRO A 194 -57.60 -87.03 41.72
C PRO A 194 -56.95 -85.73 42.25
N ARG A 195 -56.87 -85.51 43.57
CA ARG A 195 -56.42 -84.23 44.17
C ARG A 195 -54.90 -83.98 44.14
N LEU A 196 -54.06 -84.98 43.85
CA LEU A 196 -52.60 -84.82 43.81
C LEU A 196 -52.06 -84.27 42.47
N LEU A 197 -52.84 -84.33 41.39
CA LEU A 197 -52.41 -83.86 40.07
C LEU A 197 -52.58 -82.34 39.91
N GLY A 198 -53.57 -81.73 40.58
CA GLY A 198 -53.79 -80.27 40.54
C GLY A 198 -52.64 -79.46 41.17
N GLY A 199 -52.05 -79.94 42.26
CA GLY A 199 -50.94 -79.27 42.94
C GLY A 199 -49.64 -79.23 42.12
N ARG A 200 -49.34 -80.29 41.36
CA ARG A 200 -48.16 -80.34 40.48
C ARG A 200 -48.28 -79.37 39.31
N LEU A 201 -49.46 -79.26 38.71
CA LEU A 201 -49.71 -78.30 37.63
C LEU A 201 -49.64 -76.86 38.13
N ALA A 202 -50.22 -76.56 39.30
CA ALA A 202 -50.10 -75.24 39.93
C ALA A 202 -48.63 -74.89 40.22
N ALA A 203 -47.87 -75.80 40.83
CA ALA A 203 -46.45 -75.60 41.09
C ALA A 203 -45.64 -75.39 39.81
N SER A 204 -45.92 -76.14 38.73
CA SER A 204 -45.25 -75.96 37.44
C SER A 204 -45.56 -74.61 36.80
N ARG A 205 -46.79 -74.11 36.92
CA ARG A 205 -47.19 -72.79 36.41
C ARG A 205 -46.54 -71.66 37.22
N VAL A 206 -46.47 -71.80 38.54
CA VAL A 206 -45.77 -70.84 39.41
C VAL A 206 -44.28 -70.81 39.07
N ALA A 207 -43.62 -71.97 38.93
CA ALA A 207 -42.21 -72.03 38.55
C ALA A 207 -41.93 -71.41 37.18
N ALA A 208 -42.82 -71.61 36.20
CA ALA A 208 -42.72 -70.99 34.88
C ALA A 208 -42.91 -69.46 34.95
N LEU A 209 -43.89 -68.98 35.75
CA LEU A 209 -44.12 -67.55 35.97
C LEU A 209 -42.95 -66.88 36.70
N GLU A 210 -42.37 -67.52 37.71
CA GLU A 210 -41.17 -67.03 38.38
C GLU A 210 -39.98 -66.96 37.43
N GLY A 211 -39.81 -67.96 36.57
CA GLY A 211 -38.78 -67.96 35.52
C GLY A 211 -38.95 -66.81 34.54
N ALA A 212 -40.18 -66.58 34.06
CA ALA A 212 -40.51 -65.46 33.17
C ALA A 212 -40.25 -64.12 33.85
N HIS A 213 -40.71 -63.93 35.08
CA HIS A 213 -40.49 -62.69 35.85
C HIS A 213 -38.99 -62.43 36.11
N ARG A 214 -38.20 -63.48 36.39
CA ARG A 214 -36.73 -63.33 36.53
C ARG A 214 -36.07 -62.93 35.22
N ALA A 215 -36.53 -63.46 34.08
CA ALA A 215 -36.03 -63.10 32.76
C ALA A 215 -36.39 -61.64 32.42
N GLU A 216 -37.63 -61.24 32.64
CA GLU A 216 -38.09 -59.85 32.45
C GLU A 216 -37.33 -58.88 33.35
N ALA A 217 -37.12 -59.22 34.63
CA ALA A 217 -36.34 -58.40 35.55
C ALA A 217 -34.86 -58.26 35.10
N ALA A 218 -34.28 -59.32 34.53
CA ALA A 218 -32.93 -59.25 33.96
C ALA A 218 -32.87 -58.38 32.70
N GLU A 219 -33.89 -58.44 31.84
CA GLU A 219 -34.00 -57.58 30.66
C GLU A 219 -34.18 -56.11 31.04
N LEU A 220 -35.07 -55.81 32.00
CA LEU A 220 -35.27 -54.45 32.51
C LEU A 220 -33.98 -53.89 33.12
N ARG A 221 -33.23 -54.69 33.88
CA ARG A 221 -31.91 -54.27 34.42
C ARG A 221 -30.92 -53.93 33.32
N ARG A 222 -30.80 -54.77 32.28
CA ARG A 222 -29.94 -54.46 31.11
C ARG A 222 -30.39 -53.18 30.42
N SER A 223 -31.69 -53.02 30.18
CA SER A 223 -32.22 -51.81 29.54
C SER A 223 -31.96 -50.54 30.36
N LEU A 224 -32.01 -50.64 31.70
CA LEU A 224 -31.68 -49.53 32.59
C LEU A 224 -30.18 -49.22 32.56
N GLU A 225 -29.32 -50.24 32.56
CA GLU A 225 -27.87 -50.08 32.41
C GLU A 225 -27.51 -49.43 31.06
N ASP A 226 -28.15 -49.84 29.96
CA ASP A 226 -27.99 -49.25 28.63
C ASP A 226 -28.46 -47.78 28.61
N ALA A 227 -29.61 -47.48 29.21
CA ALA A 227 -30.11 -46.11 29.32
C ALA A 227 -29.17 -45.21 30.12
N LEU A 228 -28.59 -45.73 31.22
CA LEU A 228 -27.59 -45.01 32.00
C LEU A 228 -26.28 -44.83 31.22
N ALA A 229 -25.87 -45.81 30.41
CA ALA A 229 -24.71 -45.69 29.54
C ALA A 229 -24.89 -44.61 28.47
N LEU A 230 -26.05 -44.60 27.79
CA LEU A 230 -26.40 -43.56 26.81
C LEU A 230 -26.44 -42.17 27.45
N ARG A 231 -26.97 -42.04 28.66
CA ARG A 231 -26.96 -40.76 29.39
C ARG A 231 -25.55 -40.27 29.68
N ARG A 232 -24.64 -41.15 30.11
CA ARG A 232 -23.23 -40.79 30.33
C ARG A 232 -22.53 -40.39 29.04
N GLU A 233 -22.82 -41.07 27.93
CA GLU A 233 -22.30 -40.71 26.62
C GLU A 233 -22.81 -39.33 26.18
N GLN A 234 -24.10 -39.05 26.38
CA GLN A 234 -24.69 -37.74 26.08
C GLN A 234 -24.05 -36.63 26.93
N GLU A 235 -23.86 -36.85 28.24
CA GLU A 235 -23.15 -35.90 29.12
C GLU A 235 -21.69 -35.70 28.67
N GLN A 236 -21.03 -36.76 28.18
CA GLN A 236 -19.67 -36.64 27.63
C GLN A 236 -19.65 -35.84 26.32
N GLN A 237 -20.62 -36.07 25.42
CA GLN A 237 -20.75 -35.31 24.18
C GLN A 237 -21.04 -33.83 24.47
N GLN A 238 -21.93 -33.55 25.41
CA GLN A 238 -22.23 -32.19 25.86
C GLN A 238 -20.97 -31.49 26.40
N ARG A 239 -20.19 -32.17 27.26
CA ARG A 239 -18.92 -31.61 27.76
C ARG A 239 -17.90 -31.34 26.65
N ARG A 240 -17.84 -32.20 25.62
CA ARG A 240 -16.97 -31.97 24.45
C ARG A 240 -17.44 -30.77 23.64
N GLN A 241 -18.74 -30.61 23.44
CA GLN A 241 -19.33 -29.46 22.75
C GLN A 241 -19.07 -28.17 23.53
N GLU A 242 -19.28 -28.16 24.85
CA GLU A 242 -18.97 -27.01 25.72
C GLU A 242 -17.48 -26.66 25.71
N ALA A 243 -16.59 -27.66 25.76
CA ALA A 243 -15.15 -27.42 25.66
C ALA A 243 -14.75 -26.86 24.29
N SER A 244 -15.35 -27.36 23.20
CA SER A 244 -15.14 -26.85 21.85
C SER A 244 -15.66 -25.42 21.70
N ALA A 245 -16.83 -25.11 22.26
CA ALA A 245 -17.42 -23.77 22.25
C ALA A 245 -16.50 -22.77 22.96
N ARG A 246 -16.02 -23.09 24.16
CA ARG A 246 -15.04 -22.25 24.89
C ARG A 246 -13.74 -22.06 24.11
N GLY A 247 -13.27 -23.11 23.43
CA GLY A 247 -12.09 -23.01 22.57
C GLY A 247 -12.27 -22.06 21.38
N LEU A 248 -13.47 -22.01 20.80
CA LEU A 248 -13.80 -21.06 19.74
C LEU A 248 -13.96 -19.63 20.29
N GLU A 249 -14.61 -19.46 21.44
CA GLU A 249 -14.72 -18.16 22.13
C GLU A 249 -13.34 -17.56 22.42
N GLN A 250 -12.41 -18.37 22.94
CA GLN A 250 -11.04 -17.92 23.19
C GLN A 250 -10.34 -17.47 21.89
N ARG A 251 -10.51 -18.21 20.79
CA ARG A 251 -9.93 -17.85 19.49
C ARG A 251 -10.54 -16.57 18.92
N LEU A 252 -11.83 -16.33 19.14
CA LEU A 252 -12.50 -15.08 18.75
C LEU A 252 -11.95 -13.90 19.56
N CYS A 253 -11.81 -14.04 20.89
CA CYS A 253 -11.19 -13.02 21.71
C CYS A 253 -9.75 -12.70 21.25
N GLU A 254 -8.92 -13.72 20.97
CA GLU A 254 -7.56 -13.51 20.43
C GLU A 254 -7.58 -12.81 19.06
N ALA A 255 -8.55 -13.12 18.20
CA ALA A 255 -8.70 -12.48 16.90
C ALA A 255 -9.12 -11.01 17.04
N ASP A 256 -10.02 -10.70 17.98
CA ASP A 256 -10.47 -9.35 18.28
C ASP A 256 -9.35 -8.49 18.87
N GLU A 257 -8.54 -9.05 19.77
CA GLU A 257 -7.32 -8.40 20.29
C GLU A 257 -6.34 -8.08 19.17
N ARG A 258 -6.05 -9.05 18.28
CA ARG A 258 -5.17 -8.82 17.11
C ARG A 258 -5.75 -7.76 16.18
N ALA A 259 -7.06 -7.76 15.96
CA ALA A 259 -7.73 -6.76 15.14
C ALA A 259 -7.65 -5.37 15.79
N ALA A 260 -7.77 -5.27 17.12
CA ALA A 260 -7.57 -4.02 17.85
C ALA A 260 -6.14 -3.48 17.69
N SER A 261 -5.12 -4.32 17.87
CA SER A 261 -3.72 -3.92 17.67
C SER A 261 -3.44 -3.47 16.22
N LEU A 262 -4.02 -4.15 15.22
CA LEU A 262 -3.88 -3.74 13.83
C LEU A 262 -4.55 -2.39 13.53
N ARG A 263 -5.69 -2.09 14.17
CA ARG A 263 -6.36 -0.78 14.04
C ARG A 263 -5.53 0.33 14.68
N GLU A 264 -4.90 0.08 15.82
CA GLU A 264 -4.00 1.04 16.48
C GLU A 264 -2.78 1.35 15.60
N LEU A 265 -2.12 0.32 15.04
CA LEU A 265 -1.03 0.50 14.09
C LEU A 265 -1.46 1.27 12.83
N ALA A 266 -2.67 1.02 12.31
CA ALA A 266 -3.19 1.77 11.18
C ALA A 266 -3.39 3.26 11.52
N GLN A 267 -3.92 3.57 12.70
CA GLN A 267 -4.07 4.96 13.17
C GLN A 267 -2.71 5.65 13.35
N GLU A 268 -1.70 4.93 13.86
CA GLU A 268 -0.33 5.46 13.96
C GLU A 268 0.25 5.79 12.59
N LEU A 269 0.09 4.89 11.61
CA LEU A 269 0.52 5.11 10.24
C LEU A 269 -0.20 6.30 9.59
N ASP A 270 -1.52 6.41 9.75
CA ASP A 270 -2.31 7.54 9.24
C ASP A 270 -1.82 8.86 9.84
N SER A 271 -1.54 8.89 11.14
CA SER A 271 -0.94 10.07 11.80
C SER A 271 0.45 10.40 11.25
N GLY A 272 1.25 9.37 10.92
CA GLY A 272 2.57 9.52 10.31
C GLY A 272 2.50 10.10 8.90
N VAL A 273 1.58 9.59 8.08
CA VAL A 273 1.31 10.11 6.74
C VAL A 273 0.83 11.56 6.81
N GLY A 274 -0.06 11.91 7.75
CA GLY A 274 -0.50 13.28 7.97
C GLY A 274 0.65 14.24 8.33
N ARG A 275 1.58 13.81 9.20
CA ARG A 275 2.77 14.62 9.54
C ARG A 275 3.71 14.81 8.35
N LEU A 276 3.93 13.76 7.56
CA LEU A 276 4.76 13.85 6.34
C LEU A 276 4.11 14.75 5.28
N GLY A 277 2.79 14.66 5.11
CA GLY A 277 2.02 15.56 4.23
C GLY A 277 2.22 17.02 4.62
N GLY A 278 1.98 17.37 5.88
CA GLY A 278 2.20 18.75 6.36
C GLY A 278 3.65 19.24 6.23
N ALA A 279 4.64 18.35 6.36
CA ALA A 279 6.04 18.71 6.13
C ALA A 279 6.35 18.99 4.66
N LEU A 280 5.77 18.22 3.74
CA LEU A 280 5.89 18.45 2.29
C LEU A 280 5.19 19.73 1.87
N ASP A 281 4.00 20.01 2.39
CA ASP A 281 3.29 21.28 2.16
C ASP A 281 4.13 22.48 2.64
N GLY A 282 4.72 22.37 3.83
CA GLY A 282 5.64 23.40 4.36
C GLY A 282 6.91 23.58 3.50
N GLN A 283 7.41 22.52 2.87
CA GLN A 283 8.52 22.64 1.90
C GLN A 283 8.07 23.28 0.59
N ALA A 284 6.87 22.95 0.10
CA ALA A 284 6.30 23.56 -1.11
C ALA A 284 6.10 25.07 -0.92
N GLU A 285 5.60 25.51 0.24
CA GLU A 285 5.48 26.93 0.58
C GLU A 285 6.85 27.63 0.62
N ARG A 286 7.87 26.98 1.22
CA ARG A 286 9.25 27.52 1.23
C ARG A 286 9.81 27.68 -0.18
N LEU A 287 9.63 26.68 -1.05
CA LEU A 287 10.06 26.77 -2.45
C LEU A 287 9.35 27.91 -3.18
N ARG A 288 8.04 28.07 -2.98
CA ARG A 288 7.27 29.18 -3.55
C ARG A 288 7.78 30.55 -3.09
N CYS A 289 8.12 30.69 -1.80
CA CYS A 289 8.75 31.90 -1.27
C CYS A 289 10.13 32.17 -1.90
N LEU A 290 10.93 31.12 -2.11
CA LEU A 290 12.23 31.24 -2.78
C LEU A 290 12.07 31.65 -4.25
N GLU A 291 11.11 31.08 -4.97
CA GLU A 291 10.80 31.47 -6.37
C GLU A 291 10.40 32.95 -6.47
N LEU A 292 9.55 33.43 -5.55
CA LEU A 292 9.19 34.86 -5.49
C LEU A 292 10.41 35.74 -5.18
N SER A 293 11.29 35.30 -4.28
CA SER A 293 12.52 36.02 -3.94
C SER A 293 13.49 36.07 -5.12
N LEU A 294 13.65 34.97 -5.85
CA LEU A 294 14.48 34.91 -7.06
C LEU A 294 13.89 35.77 -8.18
N SER A 295 12.57 35.77 -8.35
CA SER A 295 11.90 36.63 -9.33
C SER A 295 12.11 38.12 -9.02
N SER A 296 12.01 38.50 -7.74
CA SER A 296 12.30 39.87 -7.29
C SER A 296 13.78 40.24 -7.49
N ALA A 297 14.71 39.32 -7.23
CA ALA A 297 16.13 39.54 -7.45
C ALA A 297 16.44 39.72 -8.95
N GLY A 298 15.80 38.92 -9.82
CA GLY A 298 15.90 39.05 -11.28
C GLY A 298 15.46 40.43 -11.77
N ALA A 299 14.27 40.90 -11.35
CA ALA A 299 13.79 42.24 -11.71
C ALA A 299 14.72 43.37 -11.22
N SER A 300 15.33 43.21 -10.04
CA SER A 300 16.32 44.16 -9.52
C SER A 300 17.60 44.20 -10.37
N LEU A 301 18.08 43.04 -10.83
CA LEU A 301 19.24 42.93 -11.72
C LEU A 301 18.96 43.54 -13.10
N GLU A 302 17.79 43.27 -13.69
CA GLU A 302 17.37 43.91 -14.95
C GLU A 302 17.32 45.44 -14.82
N ALA A 303 16.80 45.96 -13.69
CA ALA A 303 16.81 47.38 -13.41
C ALA A 303 18.23 47.95 -13.24
N GLN A 304 19.16 47.20 -12.63
CA GLN A 304 20.57 47.58 -12.53
C GLN A 304 21.26 47.61 -13.88
N GLU A 305 21.01 46.60 -14.72
CA GLU A 305 21.55 46.52 -16.07
C GLU A 305 21.03 47.68 -16.94
N GLY A 306 19.74 48.01 -16.83
CA GLY A 306 19.16 49.19 -17.48
C GLY A 306 19.84 50.49 -17.06
N ARG A 307 20.16 50.65 -15.77
CA ARG A 307 20.94 51.80 -15.28
C ARG A 307 22.36 51.82 -15.83
N ALA A 308 23.04 50.67 -15.87
CA ALA A 308 24.40 50.57 -16.42
C ALA A 308 24.44 50.99 -17.90
N ARG A 309 23.51 50.48 -18.72
CA ARG A 309 23.37 50.90 -20.14
C ARG A 309 23.08 52.40 -20.28
N GLY A 310 22.29 52.98 -19.37
CA GLY A 310 22.05 54.42 -19.32
C GLY A 310 23.33 55.22 -19.05
N VAL A 311 24.19 54.75 -18.15
CA VAL A 311 25.50 55.36 -17.86
C VAL A 311 26.42 55.24 -19.08
N GLU A 312 26.50 54.07 -19.72
CA GLU A 312 27.30 53.87 -20.94
C GLU A 312 26.87 54.80 -22.08
N ALA A 313 25.56 54.99 -22.26
CA ALA A 313 25.01 55.94 -23.24
C ALA A 313 25.39 57.39 -22.90
N ALA A 314 25.32 57.77 -21.62
CA ALA A 314 25.73 59.10 -21.17
C ALA A 314 27.24 59.35 -21.36
N VAL A 315 28.08 58.37 -21.05
CA VAL A 315 29.53 58.43 -21.27
C VAL A 315 29.84 58.54 -22.77
N SER A 316 29.16 57.76 -23.61
CA SER A 316 29.30 57.83 -25.06
C SER A 316 28.90 59.21 -25.61
N ALA A 317 27.79 59.78 -25.12
CA ALA A 317 27.33 61.11 -25.51
C ALA A 317 28.32 62.21 -25.07
N ALA A 318 28.86 62.11 -23.85
CA ALA A 318 29.88 63.02 -23.34
C ALA A 318 31.18 62.93 -24.17
N GLY A 319 31.62 61.71 -24.51
CA GLY A 319 32.76 61.47 -25.39
C GLY A 319 32.59 62.11 -26.77
N ALA A 320 31.40 61.98 -27.38
CA ALA A 320 31.08 62.65 -28.65
C ALA A 320 31.07 64.18 -28.51
N GLY A 321 30.60 64.71 -27.37
CA GLY A 321 30.66 66.13 -27.05
C GLY A 321 32.10 66.66 -26.96
N LEU A 322 32.96 65.94 -26.24
CA LEU A 322 34.39 66.28 -26.12
C LEU A 322 35.12 66.19 -27.46
N ALA A 323 34.80 65.19 -28.30
CA ALA A 323 35.37 65.08 -29.64
C ALA A 323 35.01 66.29 -30.53
N ARG A 324 33.76 66.77 -30.45
CA ARG A 324 33.34 68.00 -31.14
C ARG A 324 34.08 69.23 -30.65
N LEU A 325 34.25 69.38 -29.32
CA LEU A 325 35.04 70.47 -28.74
C LEU A 325 36.51 70.41 -29.19
N GLY A 326 37.10 69.21 -29.24
CA GLY A 326 38.44 68.98 -29.76
C GLY A 326 38.57 69.49 -31.20
N GLY A 327 37.66 69.11 -32.10
CA GLY A 327 37.66 69.59 -33.48
C GLY A 327 37.48 71.12 -33.62
N LEU A 328 36.69 71.75 -32.75
CA LEU A 328 36.57 73.20 -32.73
C LEU A 328 37.87 73.88 -32.30
N LEU A 329 38.53 73.37 -31.26
CA LEU A 329 39.81 73.89 -30.76
C LEU A 329 40.90 73.74 -31.82
N GLU A 330 40.99 72.58 -32.48
CA GLU A 330 41.93 72.35 -33.59
C GLU A 330 41.66 73.32 -34.76
N GLY A 331 40.39 73.56 -35.10
CA GLY A 331 40.03 74.57 -36.09
C GLY A 331 40.38 76.01 -35.68
N HIS A 332 40.30 76.34 -34.38
CA HIS A 332 40.78 77.63 -33.87
C HIS A 332 42.30 77.76 -33.93
N GLU A 333 43.02 76.68 -33.62
CA GLU A 333 44.48 76.61 -33.71
C GLU A 333 44.94 76.78 -35.17
N GLN A 334 44.29 76.11 -36.12
CA GLN A 334 44.56 76.29 -37.56
C GLN A 334 44.34 77.72 -38.03
N ARG A 335 43.20 78.34 -37.67
CA ARG A 335 42.94 79.76 -37.99
C ARG A 335 43.94 80.71 -37.36
N ALA A 336 44.39 80.43 -36.14
CA ALA A 336 45.43 81.21 -35.48
C ALA A 336 46.77 81.09 -36.22
N ALA A 337 47.14 79.89 -36.65
CA ALA A 337 48.34 79.65 -37.45
C ALA A 337 48.27 80.33 -38.84
N GLU A 338 47.11 80.29 -39.50
CA GLU A 338 46.86 81.01 -40.75
C GLU A 338 47.00 82.53 -40.56
N LEU A 339 46.39 83.08 -39.50
CA LEU A 339 46.52 84.49 -39.15
C LEU A 339 47.99 84.88 -38.92
N ASP A 340 48.74 84.08 -38.17
CA ASP A 340 50.16 84.34 -37.92
C ASP A 340 51.00 84.32 -39.22
N GLN A 341 50.69 83.40 -40.14
CA GLN A 341 51.28 83.40 -41.48
C GLN A 341 50.93 84.66 -42.27
N THR A 342 49.65 85.08 -42.28
CA THR A 342 49.23 86.31 -42.98
C THR A 342 49.88 87.56 -42.38
N LEU A 343 49.96 87.66 -41.06
CA LEU A 343 50.66 88.74 -40.37
C LEU A 343 52.16 88.73 -40.69
N GLY A 344 52.77 87.54 -40.76
CA GLY A 344 54.16 87.39 -41.20
C GLY A 344 54.39 87.88 -42.63
N LEU A 345 53.46 87.62 -43.56
CA LEU A 345 53.52 88.14 -44.94
C LEU A 345 53.37 89.66 -44.97
N VAL A 346 52.38 90.21 -44.27
CA VAL A 346 52.17 91.67 -44.16
C VAL A 346 53.38 92.36 -43.53
N GLY A 347 53.98 91.75 -42.50
CA GLY A 347 55.22 92.23 -41.88
C GLY A 347 56.38 92.29 -42.86
N ARG A 348 56.58 91.24 -43.67
CA ARG A 348 57.60 91.24 -44.74
C ARG A 348 57.32 92.29 -45.81
N GLU A 349 56.05 92.46 -46.23
CA GLU A 349 55.69 93.51 -47.17
C GLU A 349 55.96 94.91 -46.62
N ALA A 350 55.62 95.15 -45.35
CA ALA A 350 55.90 96.42 -44.67
C ALA A 350 57.40 96.69 -44.56
N GLU A 351 58.20 95.67 -44.24
CA GLU A 351 59.67 95.73 -44.23
C GLU A 351 60.22 96.09 -45.61
N VAL A 352 59.74 95.43 -46.67
CA VAL A 352 60.14 95.72 -48.05
C VAL A 352 59.77 97.14 -48.45
N ARG A 353 58.55 97.61 -48.14
CA ARG A 353 58.11 98.99 -48.39
C ARG A 353 58.97 99.99 -47.62
N PHE A 354 59.27 99.71 -46.35
CA PHE A 354 60.12 100.56 -45.52
C PHE A 354 61.55 100.64 -46.08
N GLN A 355 62.16 99.51 -46.46
CA GLN A 355 63.46 99.47 -47.13
C GLN A 355 63.43 100.21 -48.48
N GLN A 356 62.35 100.08 -49.24
CA GLN A 356 62.16 100.81 -50.49
C GLN A 356 62.07 102.32 -50.24
N GLN A 357 61.32 102.75 -49.23
CA GLN A 357 61.24 104.16 -48.80
C GLN A 357 62.60 104.69 -48.35
N GLN A 358 63.37 103.90 -47.58
CA GLN A 358 64.74 104.27 -47.20
C GLN A 358 65.66 104.41 -48.41
N ARG A 359 65.54 103.52 -49.40
CA ARG A 359 66.29 103.63 -50.67
C ARG A 359 65.90 104.88 -51.45
N ILE A 360 64.61 105.22 -51.51
CA ILE A 360 64.11 106.46 -52.13
C ILE A 360 64.71 107.67 -51.40
N HIS A 361 64.58 107.76 -50.08
CA HIS A 361 65.16 108.86 -49.30
C HIS A 361 66.69 108.94 -49.39
N ALA A 362 67.38 107.80 -49.47
CA ALA A 362 68.82 107.79 -49.70
C ALA A 362 69.18 108.26 -51.12
N ALA A 363 68.37 107.93 -52.12
CA ALA A 363 68.52 108.40 -53.49
C ALA A 363 68.23 109.90 -53.61
N GLU A 364 67.18 110.41 -52.95
CA GLU A 364 66.86 111.84 -52.84
C GLU A 364 68.01 112.60 -52.19
N ARG A 365 68.51 112.17 -51.03
CA ARG A 365 69.68 112.81 -50.39
C ARG A 365 70.93 112.79 -51.27
N ARG A 366 71.14 111.74 -52.07
CA ARG A 366 72.22 111.69 -53.07
C ARG A 366 71.96 112.64 -54.24
N ALA A 367 70.72 112.79 -54.69
CA ALA A 367 70.31 113.72 -55.74
C ALA A 367 70.47 115.17 -55.27
N GLU A 368 70.00 115.50 -54.06
CA GLU A 368 70.21 116.79 -53.40
C GLU A 368 71.71 117.07 -53.24
N SER A 369 72.51 116.09 -52.80
CA SER A 369 73.98 116.24 -52.72
C SER A 369 74.62 116.48 -54.09
N ARG A 370 74.12 115.85 -55.16
CA ARG A 370 74.57 116.07 -56.54
C ARG A 370 74.14 117.45 -57.06
N GLN A 371 72.93 117.88 -56.75
CA GLN A 371 72.40 119.20 -57.10
C GLN A 371 73.16 120.30 -56.35
N HIS A 372 73.51 120.08 -55.08
CA HIS A 372 74.35 120.98 -54.29
C HIS A 372 75.79 121.02 -54.82
N ARG A 373 76.37 119.88 -55.24
CA ARG A 373 77.65 119.85 -55.96
C ARG A 373 77.60 120.53 -57.33
N GLN A 374 76.49 120.42 -58.07
CA GLN A 374 76.30 121.13 -59.34
C GLN A 374 76.13 122.64 -59.12
N GLN A 375 75.42 123.08 -58.08
CA GLN A 375 75.32 124.48 -57.70
C GLN A 375 76.69 125.05 -57.25
N GLN A 376 77.49 124.26 -56.52
CA GLN A 376 78.87 124.65 -56.19
C GLN A 376 79.79 124.69 -57.42
N GLN A 377 79.56 123.83 -58.42
CA GLN A 377 80.30 123.89 -59.70
C GLN A 377 79.86 125.06 -60.59
N GLN A 378 78.60 125.49 -60.52
CA GLN A 378 78.10 126.68 -61.22
C GLN A 378 78.54 128.00 -60.58
N HIS A 379 79.02 128.00 -59.33
CA HIS A 379 79.65 129.15 -58.69
C HIS A 379 81.17 129.25 -58.89
N CYS A 380 81.78 128.32 -59.64
CA CYS A 380 83.23 128.31 -59.92
C CYS A 380 83.57 128.47 -61.42
N THR A 381 82.65 128.94 -62.24
CA THR A 381 82.94 129.39 -63.62
C THR A 381 83.11 130.91 -63.64
N PRO A 382 84.22 131.41 -64.21
CA PRO A 382 84.73 132.78 -64.03
C PRO A 382 83.87 133.88 -64.65
#